data_AF-V7BCJ4-F1
#
_entry.id   AF-V7BCJ4-F1
#
_cell.length_a   1.000
_cell.length_b   1.000
_cell.length_c   1.000
_cell.angle_alpha   90.00
_cell.angle_beta   90.00
_cell.angle_gamma   90.00
#
_symmetry.space_group_name_H-M   'P 1'
#
loop_
_entity.id
_entity.type
_entity.pdbx_description
1 polymer ?
#
loop_
_entity_poly.entity_id
_entity_poly.type
_entity_poly.pdbx_seq_one_letter_code
_entity_poly.pdbx_strand_id
1 'polypeptide(L)' 'MGLRGKETPSFFRDFLDKCGGSAVIDGGFATELERLGADLNDELWSAKCLISSSSHLVRR' A
#
# COMPACT_ATOMS: atom_id res chain seq x y z
N MET A 1 -16.91 13.15 -35.97
CA MET A 1 -17.70 13.22 -34.73
C MET A 1 -16.91 12.48 -33.66
N GLY A 2 -16.05 13.19 -32.92
CA GLY A 2 -15.12 12.58 -31.98
C GLY A 2 -15.84 12.06 -30.74
N LEU A 3 -15.62 10.79 -30.40
CA LEU A 3 -16.06 10.21 -29.15
C LEU A 3 -15.37 10.97 -28.00
N ARG A 4 -16.11 11.84 -27.32
CA ARG A 4 -15.71 12.39 -26.03
C ARG A 4 -15.49 11.19 -25.11
N GLY A 5 -14.23 10.91 -24.78
CA GLY A 5 -13.90 9.97 -23.71
C GLY A 5 -14.64 10.44 -22.47
N LYS A 6 -15.41 9.55 -21.84
CA LYS A 6 -16.03 9.87 -20.56
C LYS A 6 -14.91 10.15 -19.58
N GLU A 7 -14.82 11.39 -19.11
CA GLU A 7 -13.95 11.78 -18.00
C GLU A 7 -14.28 10.84 -16.84
N THR A 8 -13.36 9.93 -16.53
CA THR A 8 -13.52 9.06 -15.37
C THR A 8 -13.19 9.93 -14.18
N PRO A 9 -14.12 10.17 -13.23
CA PRO A 9 -13.79 10.99 -12.07
C PRO A 9 -12.65 10.29 -11.31
N SER A 10 -11.47 10.91 -11.34
CA SER A 10 -10.33 10.39 -10.62
C SER A 10 -10.45 10.87 -9.18
N PHE A 11 -11.17 10.10 -8.36
CA PHE A 11 -11.37 10.34 -6.92
C PHE A 11 -10.07 10.78 -6.23
N PHE A 12 -8.96 10.09 -6.51
CA PHE A 12 -7.65 10.43 -5.95
C PHE A 12 -7.13 11.80 -6.38
N ARG A 13 -7.33 12.21 -7.64
CA ARG A 13 -6.89 13.53 -8.10
C ARG A 13 -7.71 14.64 -7.46
N ASP A 14 -9.03 14.49 -7.46
CA ASP A 14 -9.94 15.46 -6.85
C ASP A 14 -9.69 15.58 -5.34
N PHE A 15 -9.34 14.46 -4.69
CA PHE A 15 -8.95 14.43 -3.29
C PHE A 15 -7.61 15.14 -3.05
N LEU A 16 -6.58 14.81 -3.84
CA LEU A 16 -5.26 15.44 -3.72
C LEU A 16 -5.33 16.96 -3.97
N ASP A 17 -6.06 17.40 -4.99
CA ASP A 17 -6.23 18.82 -5.32
C ASP A 17 -6.89 19.59 -4.16
N LYS A 18 -7.84 18.97 -3.44
CA LYS A 18 -8.46 19.52 -2.22
C LYS A 18 -7.51 19.54 -1.01
N CYS A 19 -6.51 18.67 -0.98
CA CYS A 19 -5.59 18.47 0.14
C CYS A 19 -4.21 19.13 -0.03
N GLY A 20 -3.99 19.93 -1.08
CA GLY A 20 -2.72 20.62 -1.32
C GLY A 20 -1.84 19.99 -2.41
N GLY A 21 -2.39 19.07 -3.21
CA GLY A 21 -1.81 18.60 -4.47
C GLY A 21 -0.79 17.47 -4.36
N SER A 22 -0.53 16.93 -3.16
CA SER A 22 0.45 15.85 -2.96
C SER A 22 0.10 14.99 -1.75
N ALA A 23 0.44 13.70 -1.80
CA ALA A 23 0.35 12.79 -0.67
C ALA A 23 1.71 12.13 -0.42
N VAL A 24 2.06 12.04 0.86
CA VAL A 24 3.15 11.19 1.32
C VAL A 24 2.53 9.86 1.75
N ILE A 25 3.11 8.77 1.27
CA ILE A 25 2.70 7.39 1.53
C ILE A 25 3.82 6.68 2.29
N ASP A 26 3.52 5.49 2.79
CA ASP A 26 4.45 4.66 3.53
C ASP A 26 5.57 4.08 2.63
N GLY A 27 6.51 3.39 3.29
CA GLY A 27 7.69 2.79 2.66
C GLY A 27 7.57 1.28 2.40
N GLY A 28 8.69 0.64 2.10
CA GLY A 28 8.76 -0.79 1.80
C GLY A 28 8.51 -1.68 3.02
N PHE A 29 7.28 -2.17 3.16
CA PHE A 29 6.89 -3.01 4.30
C PHE A 29 7.64 -4.35 4.35
N ALA A 30 7.81 -5.03 3.22
CA ALA A 30 8.54 -6.30 3.13
C ALA A 30 10.00 -6.16 3.59
N THR A 31 10.70 -5.11 3.15
CA THR A 31 12.11 -4.87 3.51
C THR A 31 12.30 -4.70 5.01
N GLU A 32 11.38 -4.00 5.67
CA GLU A 32 11.42 -3.84 7.13
C GLU A 32 11.12 -5.15 7.86
N LEU A 33 10.16 -5.94 7.36
CA LEU A 33 9.86 -7.26 7.91
C LEU A 33 11.07 -8.21 7.80
N GLU A 34 11.76 -8.25 6.66
CA GLU A 34 12.98 -9.04 6.48
C GLU A 34 14.10 -8.56 7.42
N ARG A 35 14.28 -7.24 7.55
CA ARG A 35 15.26 -6.67 8.49
C ARG A 35 14.98 -7.07 9.95
N LEU A 36 13.71 -7.24 10.30
CA LEU A 36 13.27 -7.70 11.62
C LEU A 36 13.30 -9.23 11.78
N GLY A 37 13.72 -9.97 10.74
CA GLY A 37 13.91 -11.41 10.76
C GLY A 37 12.68 -12.22 10.35
N ALA A 38 11.68 -11.60 9.72
CA ALA A 38 10.57 -12.34 9.13
C ALA A 38 11.03 -13.10 7.88
N ASP A 39 10.61 -14.36 7.76
CA ASP A 39 10.84 -15.17 6.56
C ASP A 39 9.77 -14.88 5.51
N LEU A 40 10.19 -14.29 4.38
CA LEU A 40 9.32 -13.94 3.25
C LEU A 40 9.43 -14.92 2.06
N ASN A 41 10.13 -16.06 2.21
CA ASN A 41 10.33 -17.04 1.13
C ASN A 41 9.07 -17.83 0.75
N ASP A 42 7.96 -17.63 1.47
CA ASP A 42 6.66 -18.20 1.12
C ASP A 42 5.83 -17.18 0.34
N GLU A 43 5.24 -17.57 -0.80
CA GLU A 43 4.42 -16.66 -1.62
C GLU A 43 3.22 -16.05 -0.86
N LEU A 44 2.76 -16.71 0.20
CA LEU A 44 1.70 -16.25 1.09
C LEU A 44 2.24 -15.68 2.42
N TRP A 45 3.48 -15.18 2.44
CA TRP A 45 4.11 -14.58 3.62
C TRP A 45 3.23 -13.52 4.28
N SER A 46 2.51 -12.71 3.49
CA SER A 46 1.68 -11.62 4.01
C SER A 46 0.52 -12.16 4.87
N ALA A 47 -0.13 -13.23 4.44
CA ALA A 47 -1.17 -13.90 5.22
C ALA A 47 -0.60 -14.52 6.50
N LYS A 48 0.58 -15.15 6.42
CA LYS A 48 1.27 -15.68 7.60
C LYS A 48 1.62 -14.58 8.59
N CYS A 49 2.13 -13.44 8.12
CA CYS A 49 2.46 -12.29 8.97
C CYS A 49 1.24 -11.73 9.71
N LEU A 50 0.06 -11.74 9.05
CA LEU A 50 -1.19 -11.25 9.62
C LEU A 50 -1.80 -12.20 10.67
N ILE A 51 -1.54 -13.51 10.56
CA ILE A 51 -2.16 -14.53 11.42
C ILE A 51 -1.22 -14.99 12.55
N SER A 52 0.10 -14.99 12.34
CA SER A 52 1.08 -15.56 13.27
C SER A 52 1.59 -14.57 14.33
N SER A 53 2.51 -15.06 15.18
CA SER A 53 3.30 -14.30 16.16
C SER A 53 4.00 -13.06 15.57
N SER A 54 4.18 -13.00 14.25
CA SER A 54 4.70 -11.82 13.52
C SER A 54 3.74 -10.63 13.51
N SER A 55 2.51 -10.75 14.04
CA SER A 55 1.55 -9.65 14.20
C SER A 55 2.14 -8.45 14.96
N HIS A 56 3.07 -8.68 15.90
CA HIS A 56 3.77 -7.61 16.60
C HIS A 56 4.77 -6.86 15.72
N LEU A 57 5.28 -7.46 14.65
CA LEU A 57 6.13 -6.80 13.66
C LEU A 57 5.29 -5.94 12.70
N VAL A 58 4.06 -6.36 12.40
CA VAL A 58 3.12 -5.65 11.52
C VAL A 58 2.54 -4.39 12.16
N ARG A 59 2.35 -4.39 13.47
CA ARG A 59 1.70 -3.29 14.23
C ARG A 59 2.66 -2.38 15.00
N ARG A 60 3.97 -2.58 14.84
CA ARG A 60 4.99 -1.72 15.43
C ARG A 60 4.86 -0.29 14.93
#